data_AF-A0A173GVQ6-F1
#
_entry.id   AF-A0A173GVQ6-F1
#
_cell.length_a   1.000
_cell.length_b   1.000
_cell.length_c   1.000
_cell.angle_alpha   90.00
_cell.angle_beta   90.00
_cell.angle_gamma   90.00
#
_symmetry.space_group_name_H-M   'P 1'
#
loop_
_entity.id
_entity.type
_entity.pdbx_description
1 polymer ?
#
loop_
_entity_poly.entity_id
_entity_poly.type
_entity_poly.pdbx_seq_one_letter_code
_entity_poly.pdbx_strand_id
1 'polypeptide(L)'
;IDMEYWLACNEERAAQTRFGAVMCCCGPCAMYRRSALLLLLEQYETQFFRGKPSDFGEDRHLTILMLKAGFRTEYVPDAIAATVVPDTLLPYLRQQLRWARSTYRDTLLGLHLLPSLDRYLTLDVIGQNLGPLLLAISSIAALAQLVLTGTVPWWTGLTIVAMTLIRCSVAALRAGELRFLGFALHTPINIFLLLPMKAYALCTLSNSDW
;
A
#
# COMPACT_ATOMS: atom_id res chain seq x y z
N ILE A 1 0.33 13.42 -7.45
CA ILE A 1 -0.35 12.10 -7.49
C ILE A 1 0.69 11.08 -7.90
N ASP A 2 1.27 11.24 -9.09
CA ASP A 2 2.57 10.69 -9.53
C ASP A 2 3.59 10.28 -8.44
N MET A 3 3.91 11.17 -7.49
CA MET A 3 4.90 10.89 -6.43
C MET A 3 4.50 9.69 -5.56
N GLU A 4 3.21 9.52 -5.25
CA GLU A 4 2.73 8.37 -4.48
C GLU A 4 3.00 7.04 -5.20
N TYR A 5 2.76 7.04 -6.52
CA TYR A 5 2.97 5.87 -7.38
C TYR A 5 4.46 5.55 -7.48
N TRP A 6 5.30 6.58 -7.62
CA TRP A 6 6.74 6.40 -7.64
C TRP A 6 7.25 5.79 -6.34
N LEU A 7 6.80 6.28 -5.18
CA LEU A 7 7.17 5.73 -3.87
C LEU A 7 6.73 4.27 -3.74
N ALA A 8 5.50 3.95 -4.16
CA ALA A 8 4.93 2.60 -4.04
C ALA A 8 5.59 1.58 -4.99
N CYS A 9 5.95 1.99 -6.21
CA CYS A 9 6.50 1.08 -7.22
C CYS A 9 8.04 1.01 -7.20
N ASN A 10 8.73 2.08 -6.81
CA ASN A 10 10.20 2.13 -6.82
C ASN A 10 10.79 2.06 -5.42
N GLU A 11 10.38 2.92 -4.49
CA GLU A 11 11.03 2.96 -3.17
C GLU A 11 10.68 1.74 -2.30
N GLU A 12 9.38 1.46 -2.12
CA GLU A 12 8.91 0.36 -1.28
C GLU A 12 9.42 -1.00 -1.80
N ARG A 13 9.31 -1.23 -3.12
CA ARG A 13 9.71 -2.49 -3.75
C ARG A 13 11.23 -2.67 -3.77
N ALA A 14 11.99 -1.59 -3.99
CA ALA A 14 13.43 -1.63 -3.87
C ALA A 14 13.90 -1.89 -2.43
N ALA A 15 13.14 -1.48 -1.42
CA ALA A 15 13.43 -1.84 -0.04
C ALA A 15 13.10 -3.33 0.21
N GLN A 16 11.88 -3.77 -0.12
CA GLN A 16 11.42 -5.15 0.07
C GLN A 16 12.33 -6.18 -0.61
N THR A 17 12.77 -5.95 -1.85
CA THR A 17 13.65 -6.88 -2.58
C THR A 17 14.98 -7.13 -1.88
N ARG A 18 15.50 -6.17 -1.08
CA ARG A 18 16.73 -6.35 -0.29
C ARG A 18 16.56 -7.39 0.81
N PHE A 19 15.31 -7.66 1.20
CA PHE A 19 14.92 -8.64 2.20
C PHE A 19 14.26 -9.87 1.57
N GLY A 20 14.57 -10.15 0.30
CA GLY A 20 14.36 -11.45 -0.34
C GLY A 20 12.99 -11.69 -0.97
N ALA A 21 12.06 -10.73 -0.89
CA ALA A 21 10.80 -10.80 -1.60
C ALA A 21 10.20 -9.42 -1.83
N VAL A 22 9.50 -9.25 -2.95
CA VAL A 22 8.56 -8.16 -3.19
C VAL A 22 7.15 -8.64 -2.84
N MET A 23 6.42 -7.88 -2.01
CA MET A 23 5.10 -8.30 -1.50
C MET A 23 3.95 -8.09 -2.50
N CYS A 24 4.19 -7.34 -3.57
CA CYS A 24 3.25 -7.13 -4.67
C CYS A 24 4.03 -6.77 -5.93
N CYS A 25 4.10 -7.68 -6.89
CA CYS A 25 4.63 -7.40 -8.23
C CYS A 25 3.58 -6.58 -9.00
N CYS A 26 3.81 -5.27 -9.15
CA CYS A 26 2.80 -4.36 -9.69
C CYS A 26 2.53 -4.60 -11.19
N GLY A 27 1.25 -4.55 -11.57
CA GLY A 27 0.76 -4.77 -12.92
C GLY A 27 1.39 -3.92 -14.04
N PRO A 28 1.86 -2.66 -13.82
CA PRO A 28 2.54 -1.91 -14.87
C PRO A 28 3.76 -2.61 -15.48
N CYS A 29 4.47 -3.43 -14.69
CA CYS A 29 5.62 -4.20 -15.16
C CYS A 29 5.90 -5.38 -14.23
N ALA A 30 5.26 -6.51 -14.50
CA ALA A 30 5.52 -7.78 -13.84
C ALA A 30 5.80 -8.88 -14.88
N MET A 31 6.85 -9.66 -14.65
CA MET A 31 7.25 -10.77 -15.51
C MET A 31 7.38 -12.04 -14.69
N TYR A 32 6.73 -13.10 -15.15
CA TYR A 32 6.72 -14.40 -14.47
C TYR A 32 7.28 -15.47 -15.39
N ARG A 33 8.04 -16.40 -14.81
CA ARG A 33 8.45 -17.61 -15.52
C ARG A 33 7.21 -18.44 -15.83
N ARG A 34 6.95 -18.74 -17.11
CA ARG A 34 5.78 -19.51 -17.55
C ARG A 34 5.60 -20.80 -16.76
N SER A 35 6.67 -21.55 -16.50
CA SER A 35 6.60 -22.80 -15.75
C SER A 35 6.13 -22.59 -14.30
N ALA A 36 6.51 -21.50 -13.65
CA ALA A 36 6.05 -21.17 -12.30
C ALA A 36 4.58 -20.73 -12.31
N LEU A 37 4.18 -19.93 -13.29
CA LEU A 37 2.80 -19.48 -13.44
C LEU A 37 1.83 -20.66 -13.67
N LEU A 38 2.19 -21.58 -14.57
CA LEU A 38 1.35 -22.75 -14.87
C LEU A 38 1.12 -23.66 -13.67
N LEU A 39 2.06 -23.73 -12.72
CA LEU A 39 1.88 -24.50 -11.48
C LEU A 39 0.83 -23.89 -10.55
N LEU A 40 0.52 -22.61 -10.71
CA LEU A 40 -0.33 -21.84 -9.79
C LEU A 40 -1.60 -21.33 -10.47
N LEU A 41 -1.75 -21.54 -11.78
CA LEU A 41 -2.82 -20.97 -12.59
C LEU A 41 -4.22 -21.37 -12.08
N GLU A 42 -4.41 -22.65 -11.76
CA GLU A 42 -5.68 -23.14 -11.22
C GLU A 42 -6.04 -22.47 -9.88
N GLN A 43 -5.07 -22.34 -8.97
CA GLN A 43 -5.28 -21.68 -7.68
C GLN A 43 -5.51 -20.17 -7.83
N TYR A 44 -4.85 -19.56 -8.82
CA TYR A 44 -5.01 -18.16 -9.15
C TYR A 44 -6.41 -17.86 -9.71
N GLU A 45 -6.91 -18.69 -10.64
CA GLU A 45 -8.23 -18.52 -11.26
C GLU A 45 -9.39 -18.85 -10.30
N THR A 46 -9.16 -19.71 -9.31
CA THR A 46 -10.20 -20.18 -8.38
C THR A 46 -10.15 -19.48 -7.02
N GLN A 47 -9.61 -18.26 -6.94
CA GLN A 47 -9.55 -17.53 -5.68
C GLN A 47 -10.95 -17.19 -5.15
N PHE A 48 -11.26 -17.64 -3.93
CA PHE A 48 -12.43 -17.21 -3.19
C PHE A 48 -12.06 -16.33 -1.99
N PHE A 49 -12.84 -15.28 -1.76
CA PHE A 49 -12.80 -14.50 -0.53
C PHE A 49 -14.20 -14.37 0.06
N ARG A 50 -14.38 -14.85 1.30
CA ARG A 50 -15.68 -14.86 2.01
C ARG A 50 -16.81 -15.48 1.18
N GLY A 51 -16.50 -16.58 0.48
CA GLY A 51 -17.47 -17.36 -0.32
C GLY A 51 -17.81 -16.78 -1.69
N LYS A 52 -17.14 -15.70 -2.13
CA LYS A 52 -17.31 -15.12 -3.48
C LYS A 52 -16.02 -15.25 -4.30
N PRO A 53 -16.11 -15.48 -5.62
CA PRO A 53 -14.96 -15.34 -6.51
C PRO A 53 -14.34 -13.95 -6.36
N SER A 54 -13.02 -13.89 -6.40
CA SER A 54 -12.24 -12.67 -6.21
C SER A 54 -11.65 -12.22 -7.55
N ASP A 55 -12.16 -11.13 -8.10
CA ASP A 55 -11.88 -10.62 -9.46
C ASP A 55 -11.06 -9.31 -9.50
N PHE A 56 -10.59 -8.82 -8.35
CA PHE A 56 -9.76 -7.62 -8.25
C PHE A 56 -8.52 -7.85 -7.38
N GLY A 57 -7.43 -7.10 -7.61
CA GLY A 57 -6.18 -7.24 -6.83
C GLY A 57 -5.32 -8.45 -7.24
N GLU A 58 -5.37 -8.80 -8.51
CA GLU A 58 -4.69 -9.95 -9.13
C GLU A 58 -3.18 -9.99 -8.83
N ASP A 59 -2.50 -8.85 -8.94
CA ASP A 59 -1.06 -8.69 -8.74
C ASP A 59 -0.56 -9.26 -7.40
N ARG A 60 -1.20 -8.82 -6.31
CA ARG A 60 -0.80 -9.20 -4.95
C ARG A 60 -1.20 -10.64 -4.66
N HIS A 61 -2.35 -11.08 -5.15
CA HIS A 61 -2.77 -12.47 -5.01
C HIS A 61 -1.76 -13.43 -5.66
N LEU A 62 -1.42 -13.18 -6.93
CA LEU A 62 -0.43 -13.99 -7.64
C LEU A 62 0.93 -13.96 -6.95
N THR A 63 1.35 -12.79 -6.46
CA THR A 63 2.59 -12.65 -5.69
C THR A 63 2.59 -13.51 -4.43
N ILE A 64 1.49 -13.54 -3.68
CA ILE A 64 1.35 -14.38 -2.50
C ILE A 64 1.40 -15.87 -2.86
N LEU A 65 0.75 -16.29 -3.95
CA LEU A 65 0.82 -17.69 -4.41
C LEU A 65 2.26 -18.09 -4.79
N MET A 66 2.96 -17.21 -5.51
CA MET A 66 4.37 -17.43 -5.89
C MET A 66 5.24 -17.62 -4.66
N LEU A 67 5.11 -16.73 -3.66
CA LEU A 67 5.87 -16.81 -2.41
C LEU A 67 5.51 -18.05 -1.58
N LYS A 68 4.22 -18.42 -1.50
CA LYS A 68 3.76 -19.64 -0.82
C LYS A 68 4.31 -20.90 -1.48
N ALA A 69 4.48 -20.89 -2.80
CA ALA A 69 5.07 -22.00 -3.56
C ALA A 69 6.62 -22.04 -3.45
N GLY A 70 7.23 -21.12 -2.70
CA GLY A 70 8.67 -21.07 -2.49
C GLY A 70 9.45 -20.36 -3.60
N PHE A 71 8.76 -19.69 -4.53
CA PHE A 71 9.43 -18.85 -5.52
C PHE A 71 9.86 -17.52 -4.90
N ARG A 72 10.84 -16.86 -5.53
CA ARG A 72 11.28 -15.52 -5.18
C ARG A 72 10.62 -14.49 -6.09
N THR A 73 10.37 -13.32 -5.54
CA THR A 73 9.93 -12.12 -6.27
C THR A 73 10.94 -11.01 -6.04
N GLU A 74 11.35 -10.35 -7.11
CA GLU A 74 12.45 -9.38 -7.08
C GLU A 74 12.06 -8.10 -7.81
N TYR A 75 12.55 -6.97 -7.30
CA TYR A 75 12.46 -5.69 -7.99
C TYR A 75 13.72 -5.48 -8.82
N VAL A 76 13.56 -5.27 -10.13
CA VAL A 76 14.65 -5.07 -11.08
C VAL A 76 14.66 -3.60 -11.52
N PRO A 77 15.62 -2.77 -11.07
CA PRO A 77 15.65 -1.34 -11.39
C PRO A 77 15.71 -1.03 -12.89
N ASP A 78 16.33 -1.91 -13.68
CA ASP A 78 16.48 -1.75 -15.12
C ASP A 78 15.21 -2.14 -15.91
N ALA A 79 14.23 -2.78 -15.27
CA ALA A 79 12.95 -3.12 -15.88
C ALA A 79 11.98 -1.92 -15.79
N ILE A 80 12.14 -0.99 -16.74
CA ILE A 80 11.43 0.29 -16.75
C ILE A 80 10.14 0.17 -17.57
N ALA A 81 9.01 0.59 -16.99
CA ALA A 81 7.75 0.78 -17.69
C ALA A 81 7.11 2.11 -17.32
N ALA A 82 6.57 2.81 -18.31
CA ALA A 82 5.73 3.97 -18.11
C ALA A 82 4.26 3.53 -18.03
N THR A 83 3.51 4.11 -17.10
CA THR A 83 2.08 3.86 -16.97
C THR A 83 1.32 5.17 -16.77
N VAL A 84 0.04 5.15 -17.15
CA VAL A 84 -0.86 6.28 -16.93
C VAL A 84 -1.37 6.21 -15.50
N VAL A 85 -1.26 7.33 -14.78
CA VAL A 85 -1.86 7.50 -13.46
C VAL A 85 -3.05 8.45 -13.54
N PRO A 86 -4.05 8.32 -12.66
CA PRO A 86 -5.15 9.27 -12.58
C PRO A 86 -4.66 10.72 -12.43
N ASP A 87 -5.20 11.61 -13.25
CA ASP A 87 -4.93 13.06 -13.25
C ASP A 87 -6.04 13.86 -12.53
N THR A 88 -7.16 13.21 -12.22
CA THR A 88 -8.32 13.79 -11.56
C THR A 88 -8.66 13.06 -10.26
N LEU A 89 -9.31 13.77 -9.33
CA LEU A 89 -9.53 13.29 -7.97
C LEU A 89 -10.44 12.05 -7.90
N LEU A 90 -11.53 12.01 -8.69
CA LEU A 90 -12.50 10.93 -8.61
C LEU A 90 -11.94 9.58 -9.09
N PRO A 91 -11.30 9.46 -10.27
CA PRO A 91 -10.63 8.22 -10.68
C PRO A 91 -9.52 7.82 -9.72
N TYR A 92 -8.78 8.80 -9.18
CA TYR A 92 -7.76 8.56 -8.15
C TYR A 92 -8.35 7.90 -6.90
N LEU A 93 -9.44 8.43 -6.34
CA LEU A 93 -10.09 7.86 -5.15
C LEU A 93 -10.67 6.46 -5.41
N ARG A 94 -11.29 6.22 -6.57
CA ARG A 94 -11.77 4.88 -6.94
C ARG A 94 -10.63 3.87 -7.00
N GLN A 95 -9.50 4.27 -7.58
CA GLN A 95 -8.31 3.42 -7.64
C GLN A 95 -7.74 3.13 -6.25
N GLN A 96 -7.60 4.15 -5.40
CA GLN A 96 -7.13 4.00 -4.03
C GLN A 96 -8.04 3.11 -3.19
N LEU A 97 -9.36 3.18 -3.39
CA LEU A 97 -10.33 2.31 -2.73
C LEU A 97 -10.10 0.83 -3.13
N ARG A 98 -9.94 0.55 -4.42
CA ARG A 98 -9.63 -0.81 -4.91
C ARG A 98 -8.31 -1.32 -4.32
N TRP A 99 -7.28 -0.48 -4.31
CA TRP A 99 -5.98 -0.81 -3.72
C TRP A 99 -6.08 -1.10 -2.23
N ALA A 100 -6.81 -0.29 -1.48
CA ALA A 100 -7.03 -0.52 -0.05
C ALA A 100 -7.76 -1.85 0.20
N ARG A 101 -8.84 -2.14 -0.52
CA ARG A 101 -9.59 -3.40 -0.40
C ARG A 101 -8.70 -4.62 -0.67
N SER A 102 -7.97 -4.63 -1.79
CA SER A 102 -7.04 -5.72 -2.11
C SER A 102 -5.94 -5.83 -1.06
N THR A 103 -5.36 -4.70 -0.61
CA THR A 103 -4.29 -4.72 0.40
C THR A 103 -4.76 -5.37 1.69
N TYR A 104 -5.93 -5.00 2.21
CA TYR A 104 -6.47 -5.59 3.44
C TYR A 104 -6.82 -7.07 3.25
N ARG A 105 -7.51 -7.42 2.17
CA ARG A 105 -7.88 -8.80 1.86
C ARG A 105 -6.64 -9.70 1.76
N ASP A 106 -5.67 -9.28 0.96
CA ASP A 106 -4.50 -10.09 0.65
C ASP A 106 -3.51 -10.12 1.82
N THR A 107 -3.45 -9.06 2.64
CA THR A 107 -2.75 -9.10 3.93
C THR A 107 -3.33 -10.21 4.80
N LEU A 108 -4.66 -10.30 4.94
CA LEU A 108 -5.32 -11.36 5.70
C LEU A 108 -5.02 -12.77 5.15
N LEU A 109 -5.09 -12.96 3.83
CA LEU A 109 -4.77 -14.23 3.17
C LEU A 109 -3.28 -14.61 3.24
N GLY A 110 -2.42 -13.60 3.35
CA GLY A 110 -0.97 -13.70 3.45
C GLY A 110 -0.43 -13.79 4.87
N LEU A 111 -1.26 -13.69 5.92
CA LEU A 111 -0.77 -13.68 7.32
C LEU A 111 0.10 -14.90 7.66
N HIS A 112 -0.30 -16.09 7.21
CA HIS A 112 0.45 -17.32 7.47
C HIS A 112 1.77 -17.43 6.68
N LEU A 113 1.95 -16.60 5.64
CA LEU A 113 3.19 -16.53 4.86
C LEU A 113 4.24 -15.65 5.57
N LEU A 114 3.82 -14.63 6.32
CA LEU A 114 4.75 -13.65 6.90
C LEU A 114 5.87 -14.28 7.77
N PRO A 115 5.61 -15.28 8.63
CA PRO A 115 6.66 -15.89 9.45
C PRO A 115 7.73 -16.65 8.65
N SER A 116 7.45 -17.05 7.40
CA SER A 116 8.44 -17.70 6.53
C SER A 116 9.21 -16.70 5.66
N LEU A 117 8.89 -15.41 5.74
CA LEU A 117 9.61 -14.33 5.07
C LEU A 117 10.58 -13.64 6.04
N ASP A 118 11.40 -12.73 5.52
CA ASP A 118 12.29 -11.93 6.35
C ASP A 118 11.51 -11.06 7.36
N ARG A 119 12.10 -10.86 8.54
CA ARG A 119 11.48 -10.08 9.64
C ARG A 119 11.17 -8.65 9.22
N TYR A 120 11.99 -8.05 8.36
CA TYR A 120 11.73 -6.72 7.81
C TYR A 120 10.40 -6.68 7.05
N LEU A 121 10.11 -7.69 6.23
CA LEU A 121 8.86 -7.73 5.45
C LEU A 121 7.63 -7.86 6.36
N THR A 122 7.76 -8.60 7.46
CA THR A 122 6.71 -8.66 8.49
C THR A 122 6.50 -7.29 9.13
N LEU A 123 7.58 -6.59 9.50
CA LEU A 123 7.51 -5.23 10.07
C LEU A 123 6.93 -4.22 9.08
N ASP A 124 7.30 -4.32 7.80
CA ASP A 124 6.78 -3.49 6.72
C ASP A 124 5.26 -3.68 6.58
N VAL A 125 4.78 -4.93 6.48
CA VAL A 125 3.34 -5.22 6.42
C VAL A 125 2.60 -4.71 7.66
N ILE A 126 3.16 -4.89 8.86
CA ILE A 126 2.57 -4.36 10.09
C ILE A 126 2.54 -2.83 10.03
N GLY A 127 3.64 -2.18 9.65
CA GLY A 127 3.75 -0.72 9.56
C GLY A 127 2.77 -0.11 8.54
N GLN A 128 2.62 -0.73 7.38
CA GLN A 128 1.69 -0.29 6.34
C GLN A 128 0.22 -0.37 6.78
N ASN A 129 -0.14 -1.31 7.66
CA ASN A 129 -1.50 -1.44 8.18
C ASN A 129 -1.72 -0.60 9.45
N LEU A 130 -0.75 -0.59 10.36
CA LEU A 130 -0.84 0.10 11.65
C LEU A 130 -0.66 1.61 11.51
N GLY A 131 0.21 2.08 10.60
CA GLY A 131 0.48 3.49 10.39
C GLY A 131 -0.79 4.31 10.07
N PRO A 132 -1.60 3.94 9.05
CA PRO A 132 -2.86 4.61 8.76
C PRO A 132 -3.85 4.56 9.93
N LEU A 133 -3.90 3.46 10.68
CA LEU A 133 -4.76 3.34 11.86
C LEU A 133 -4.35 4.31 12.97
N LEU A 134 -3.06 4.37 13.29
CA LEU A 134 -2.52 5.29 14.30
C LEU A 134 -2.73 6.74 13.89
N LEU A 135 -2.56 7.07 12.61
CA LEU A 135 -2.84 8.41 12.08
C LEU A 135 -4.33 8.76 12.21
N ALA A 136 -5.23 7.81 11.92
CA ALA A 136 -6.67 8.02 12.07
C ALA A 136 -7.05 8.28 13.53
N ILE A 137 -6.58 7.42 14.45
CA ILE A 137 -6.83 7.58 15.89
C ILE A 137 -6.29 8.92 16.39
N SER A 138 -5.06 9.28 16.01
CA SER A 138 -4.44 10.54 16.40
C SER A 138 -5.22 11.76 15.88
N SER A 139 -5.72 11.69 14.65
CA SER A 139 -6.51 12.77 14.03
C SER A 139 -7.88 12.93 14.71
N ILE A 140 -8.55 11.81 15.03
CA ILE A 140 -9.83 11.83 15.76
C ILE A 140 -9.63 12.36 17.18
N ALA A 141 -8.59 11.90 17.88
CA ALA A 141 -8.27 12.36 19.23
C ALA A 141 -7.94 13.87 19.25
N ALA A 142 -7.17 14.35 18.26
CA ALA A 142 -6.88 15.78 18.10
C ALA A 142 -8.16 16.61 17.89
N LEU A 143 -9.08 16.15 17.04
CA LEU A 143 -10.37 16.81 16.84
C LEU A 143 -11.22 16.79 18.11
N ALA A 144 -11.28 15.65 18.80
CA ALA A 144 -12.02 15.52 20.06
C ALA A 144 -11.47 16.46 21.13
N GLN A 145 -10.13 16.57 21.28
CA GLN A 145 -9.52 17.53 22.19
C GLN A 145 -9.96 18.95 21.87
N LEU A 146 -9.87 19.36 20.60
CA LEU A 146 -10.25 20.70 20.16
C LEU A 146 -11.72 21.02 20.49
N VAL A 147 -12.63 20.10 20.19
CA VAL A 147 -14.07 20.28 20.38
C VAL A 147 -14.46 20.26 21.86
N LEU A 148 -13.89 19.35 22.66
CA LEU A 148 -14.30 19.16 24.06
C LEU A 148 -13.63 20.15 25.02
N THR A 149 -12.40 20.58 24.73
CA THR A 149 -11.62 21.42 25.66
C THR A 149 -11.39 22.84 25.14
N GLY A 150 -11.67 23.11 23.86
CA GLY A 150 -11.32 24.37 23.20
C GLY A 150 -9.81 24.58 23.03
N THR A 151 -8.97 23.60 23.41
CA THR A 151 -7.51 23.70 23.30
C THR A 151 -7.01 23.11 21.98
N VAL A 152 -6.07 23.79 21.34
CA VAL A 152 -5.47 23.32 20.09
C VAL A 152 -4.48 22.17 20.38
N PRO A 153 -4.57 21.02 19.70
CA PRO A 153 -3.70 19.85 19.90
C PRO A 153 -2.32 20.03 19.24
N TRP A 154 -1.53 21.00 19.72
CA TRP A 154 -0.24 21.38 19.12
C TRP A 154 0.74 20.22 18.99
N TRP A 155 0.84 19.35 19.99
CA TRP A 155 1.77 18.21 19.96
C TRP A 155 1.42 17.19 18.89
N THR A 156 0.15 16.88 18.70
CA THR A 156 -0.29 15.96 17.65
C THR A 156 -0.04 16.57 16.28
N GLY A 157 -0.37 17.86 16.09
CA GLY A 157 -0.09 18.59 14.85
C GLY A 157 1.40 18.61 14.53
N LEU A 158 2.25 18.96 15.50
CA LEU A 158 3.70 19.02 15.34
C LEU A 158 4.30 17.65 15.02
N THR A 159 3.80 16.58 15.65
CA THR A 159 4.27 15.21 15.38
C THR A 159 3.93 14.78 13.96
N ILE A 160 2.70 15.04 13.49
CA ILE A 160 2.28 14.72 12.12
C ILE A 160 3.12 15.49 11.10
N VAL A 161 3.36 16.78 11.35
CA VAL A 161 4.19 17.62 10.47
C VAL A 161 5.63 17.12 10.46
N ALA A 162 6.23 16.85 11.63
CA ALA A 162 7.59 16.36 11.73
C ALA A 162 7.79 15.03 11.01
N MET A 163 6.91 14.04 11.24
CA MET A 163 6.97 12.75 10.55
C MET A 163 6.78 12.90 9.03
N THR A 164 5.88 13.79 8.59
CA THR A 164 5.67 14.08 7.17
C THR A 164 6.94 14.66 6.55
N LEU A 165 7.56 15.65 7.19
CA LEU A 165 8.77 16.30 6.69
C LEU A 165 9.95 15.31 6.64
N ILE A 166 10.12 14.47 7.67
CA ILE A 166 11.14 13.41 7.67
C ILE A 166 10.94 12.48 6.48
N ARG A 167 9.72 11.95 6.29
CA ARG A 167 9.40 11.05 5.17
C ARG A 167 9.67 11.71 3.81
N CYS A 168 9.22 12.94 3.61
CA CYS A 168 9.39 13.64 2.34
C CYS A 168 10.87 14.00 2.08
N SER A 169 11.63 14.30 3.14
CA SER A 169 13.07 14.56 3.04
C SER A 169 13.83 13.30 2.63
N VAL A 170 13.52 12.15 3.25
CA VAL A 170 14.11 10.86 2.86
C VAL A 170 13.76 10.52 1.42
N ALA A 171 12.50 10.66 1.02
CA ALA A 171 12.06 10.44 -0.36
C ALA A 171 12.81 11.34 -1.35
N ALA A 172 12.95 12.64 -1.06
CA ALA A 172 13.67 13.58 -1.92
C ALA A 172 15.16 13.22 -2.08
N LEU A 173 15.82 12.82 -0.99
CA LEU A 173 17.21 12.38 -1.02
C LEU A 173 17.38 11.07 -1.80
N ARG A 174 16.44 10.12 -1.66
CA ARG A 174 16.48 8.81 -2.33
C ARG A 174 16.17 8.92 -3.82
N ALA A 175 15.25 9.79 -4.20
CA ALA A 175 14.91 10.05 -5.59
C ALA A 175 15.91 10.99 -6.28
N GLY A 176 16.70 11.76 -5.53
CA GLY A 176 17.57 12.80 -6.07
C GLY A 176 16.81 14.02 -6.60
N GLU A 177 15.56 14.21 -6.17
CA GLU A 177 14.66 15.22 -6.71
C GLU A 177 13.89 15.95 -5.60
N LEU A 178 14.02 17.28 -5.56
CA LEU A 178 13.37 18.12 -4.54
C LEU A 178 11.84 18.14 -4.63
N ARG A 179 11.24 17.71 -5.76
CA ARG A 179 9.78 17.68 -5.92
C ARG A 179 9.08 16.82 -4.86
N PHE A 180 9.76 15.80 -4.33
CA PHE A 180 9.23 14.94 -3.26
C PHE A 180 8.99 15.67 -1.94
N LEU A 181 9.59 16.86 -1.71
CA LEU A 181 9.21 17.72 -0.59
C LEU A 181 7.76 18.21 -0.71
N GLY A 182 7.29 18.45 -1.95
CA GLY A 182 5.90 18.78 -2.24
C GLY A 182 4.92 17.66 -1.91
N PHE A 183 5.39 16.41 -1.73
CA PHE A 183 4.57 15.30 -1.26
C PHE A 183 4.03 15.52 0.16
N ALA A 184 4.55 16.49 0.92
CA ALA A 184 3.96 16.89 2.20
C ALA A 184 2.50 17.37 2.06
N LEU A 185 2.13 17.94 0.91
CA LEU A 185 0.75 18.33 0.58
C LEU A 185 -0.19 17.13 0.42
N HIS A 186 0.35 15.92 0.34
CA HIS A 186 -0.42 14.69 0.32
C HIS A 186 -0.97 14.30 1.70
N THR A 187 -0.35 14.75 2.79
CA THR A 187 -0.83 14.45 4.16
C THR A 187 -2.28 14.88 4.42
N PRO A 188 -2.74 16.10 4.09
CA PRO A 188 -4.16 16.44 4.23
C PRO A 188 -5.08 15.60 3.34
N ILE A 189 -4.67 15.26 2.10
CA ILE A 189 -5.42 14.34 1.23
C ILE A 189 -5.58 12.98 1.92
N ASN A 190 -4.51 12.48 2.53
CA ASN A 190 -4.54 11.22 3.26
C ASN A 190 -5.49 11.30 4.46
N ILE A 191 -5.38 12.34 5.29
CA ILE A 191 -6.20 12.49 6.50
C ILE A 191 -7.70 12.65 6.16
N PHE A 192 -8.04 13.54 5.23
CA PHE A 192 -9.44 13.92 4.99
C PHE A 192 -10.14 13.04 3.94
N LEU A 193 -9.41 12.44 3.00
CA LEU A 193 -10.01 11.65 1.92
C LEU A 193 -9.65 10.16 2.02
N LEU A 194 -8.37 9.81 2.11
CA LEU A 194 -7.95 8.42 2.03
C LEU A 194 -8.22 7.62 3.31
N LEU A 195 -8.12 8.23 4.50
CA LEU A 195 -8.41 7.53 5.76
C LEU A 195 -9.89 7.13 5.89
N PRO A 196 -10.87 8.02 5.67
CA PRO A 196 -12.28 7.61 5.62
C PRO A 196 -12.54 6.54 4.55
N MET A 197 -11.92 6.69 3.37
CA MET A 197 -12.03 5.72 2.29
C MET A 197 -11.44 4.35 2.67
N LYS A 198 -10.31 4.31 3.39
CA LYS A 198 -9.70 3.07 3.92
C LYS A 198 -10.57 2.41 4.98
N ALA A 199 -11.20 3.20 5.86
CA ALA A 199 -12.19 2.67 6.80
C ALA A 199 -13.40 2.06 6.07
N TYR A 200 -13.91 2.75 5.04
CA TYR A 200 -14.96 2.20 4.17
C TYR A 200 -14.52 0.94 3.43
N ALA A 201 -13.27 0.88 2.97
CA ALA A 201 -12.70 -0.31 2.32
C ALA A 201 -12.72 -1.54 3.24
N LEU A 202 -12.35 -1.38 4.52
CA LEU A 202 -12.39 -2.45 5.53
C LEU A 202 -13.81 -3.00 5.74
N CYS A 203 -14.82 -2.14 5.68
CA CYS A 203 -16.23 -2.57 5.80
C CYS A 203 -16.76 -3.22 4.51
N THR A 204 -16.08 -3.05 3.37
CA THR A 204 -16.55 -3.46 2.04
C THR A 204 -15.59 -4.41 1.31
N LEU A 205 -14.80 -5.20 2.04
CA LEU A 205 -13.79 -6.11 1.45
C LEU A 205 -14.37 -7.15 0.48
N SER A 206 -15.63 -7.53 0.64
CA SER A 206 -16.34 -8.48 -0.23
C SER A 206 -17.01 -7.82 -1.44
N ASN A 207 -16.83 -6.51 -1.62
CA ASN A 207 -17.38 -5.78 -2.75
C ASN A 207 -16.35 -5.71 -3.88
N SER A 208 -16.68 -6.40 -4.98
CA SER A 208 -15.93 -6.43 -6.23
C SER A 208 -16.35 -5.36 -7.24
N ASP A 209 -17.40 -4.58 -6.95
CA ASP A 209 -17.93 -3.58 -7.87
C ASP A 209 -16.94 -2.40 -8.07
N TRP A 210 -16.90 -1.92 -9.32
CA TRP A 210 -16.03 -0.85 -9.83
C TRP A 210 -16.55 0.56 -9.54
#